data_AF-K1T5J4-F1
#
_entry.id   AF-K1T5J4-F1
#
_cell.length_a   1.000
_cell.length_b   1.000
_cell.length_c   1.000
_cell.angle_alpha   90.00
_cell.angle_beta   90.00
_cell.angle_gamma   90.00
#
_symmetry.space_group_name_H-M   'P 1'
#
loop_
_entity.id
_entity.type
_entity.pdbx_description
1 polymer ?
#
loop_
_entity_poly.entity_id
_entity_poly.type
_entity_poly.pdbx_seq_one_letter_code
_entity_poly.pdbx_strand_id
1 'polypeptide(L)'
;MLKVIVKNTRVDYFRKNKNILKELSLEEEVLYSQEKMEENLENKMDMEIQAEKLECIFRDEILSKIAGALTYTEKLVLSLYYIENKSDEEISNILFLTKSGITKKRNRALEKIRREFEKRRHF
;
A
#
# COMPACT_ATOMS: atom_id res chain seq x y z
N MET A 1 25.45 8.73 39.01
CA MET A 1 26.56 9.27 38.19
C MET A 1 27.01 8.26 37.12
N LEU A 2 27.54 7.09 37.49
CA LEU A 2 27.99 6.04 36.54
C LEU A 2 26.94 5.61 35.49
N LYS A 3 25.67 5.41 35.89
CA LYS A 3 24.59 5.06 34.95
C LYS A 3 24.39 6.11 33.84
N VAL A 4 24.59 7.39 34.18
CA VAL A 4 24.45 8.50 33.21
C VAL A 4 25.65 8.51 32.26
N ILE A 5 26.85 8.26 32.78
CA ILE A 5 28.07 8.14 31.97
C ILE A 5 27.92 6.99 30.97
N VAL A 6 27.55 5.79 31.42
CA VAL A 6 27.34 4.62 30.54
C VAL A 6 26.29 4.89 29.46
N LYS A 7 25.18 5.54 29.82
CA LYS A 7 24.13 5.90 28.86
C LYS A 7 24.64 6.90 27.81
N ASN A 8 25.38 7.91 28.23
CA ASN A 8 25.92 8.93 27.33
C ASN A 8 27.02 8.35 26.43
N THR A 9 27.94 7.54 26.97
CA THR A 9 28.96 6.85 26.19
C THR A 9 28.35 5.93 25.13
N ARG A 10 27.28 5.20 25.47
CA ARG A 10 26.53 4.38 24.52
C ARG A 10 25.98 5.25 23.38
N VAL A 11 25.31 6.36 23.70
CA VAL A 11 24.74 7.27 22.70
C VAL A 11 25.81 7.87 21.80
N ASP A 12 26.96 8.28 22.36
CA ASP A 12 28.05 8.86 21.59
C ASP A 12 28.74 7.82 20.69
N TYR A 13 28.84 6.57 21.15
CA TYR A 13 29.30 5.46 20.32
C TYR A 13 28.38 5.24 19.11
N PHE A 14 27.05 5.21 19.30
CA PHE A 14 26.09 5.06 18.21
C PHE A 14 26.12 6.24 17.23
N ARG A 15 26.31 7.47 17.72
CA ARG A 15 26.42 8.66 16.87
C ARG A 15 27.68 8.64 16.00
N LYS A 16 28.83 8.25 16.56
CA LYS A 16 30.11 8.20 15.84
C LYS A 16 30.18 7.06 14.82
N ASN A 17 29.54 5.93 15.09
CA ASN A 17 29.64 4.71 14.27
C ASN A 17 28.38 4.44 13.42
N LYS A 18 27.53 5.46 13.21
CA LYS A 18 26.26 5.34 12.49
C LYS A 18 26.40 4.74 11.07
N ASN A 19 27.52 5.01 10.39
CA ASN A 19 27.76 4.54 9.03
C ASN A 19 28.23 3.07 8.99
N ILE A 20 29.06 2.65 9.95
CA ILE A 20 29.54 1.25 10.09
C ILE A 20 28.39 0.30 10.42
N LEU A 21 27.45 0.74 11.27
CA LEU A 21 26.22 -0.01 11.56
C LEU A 21 25.26 -0.07 10.36
N LYS A 22 25.35 0.90 9.44
CA LYS A 22 24.56 0.91 8.20
C LYS A 22 25.12 -0.05 7.15
N GLU A 23 26.44 -0.17 7.05
CA GLU A 23 27.08 -1.14 6.17
C GLU A 23 26.71 -2.58 6.56
N LEU A 24 26.73 -2.90 7.86
CA LEU A 24 26.27 -4.21 8.35
C LEU A 24 24.79 -4.49 8.02
N SER A 25 23.93 -3.46 8.03
CA SER A 25 22.51 -3.65 7.67
C SER A 25 22.28 -3.86 6.17
N LEU A 26 23.13 -3.33 5.30
CA LEU A 26 23.01 -3.46 3.85
C LEU A 26 23.37 -4.87 3.37
N GLU A 27 24.38 -5.51 3.97
CA GLU A 27 24.76 -6.88 3.65
C GLU A 27 23.70 -7.89 4.08
N GLU A 28 23.06 -7.67 5.24
CA GLU A 28 21.89 -8.44 5.67
C GLU A 28 20.67 -8.17 4.77
N GLU A 29 20.38 -6.90 4.43
CA GLU A 29 19.24 -6.52 3.58
C GLU A 29 19.37 -7.05 2.13
N VAL A 30 20.59 -7.10 1.59
CA VAL A 30 20.89 -7.72 0.29
C VAL A 30 20.71 -9.24 0.33
N LEU A 31 21.11 -9.91 1.41
CA LEU A 31 20.93 -11.35 1.58
C LEU A 31 19.45 -11.75 1.71
N TYR A 32 18.64 -10.98 2.45
CA TYR A 32 17.18 -11.19 2.55
C TYR A 32 16.41 -10.83 1.27
N SER A 33 16.96 -9.96 0.42
CA SER A 33 16.29 -9.52 -0.81
C SER A 33 16.28 -10.57 -1.93
N GLN A 34 17.21 -11.54 -1.92
CA GLN A 34 17.30 -12.58 -2.95
C GLN A 34 16.29 -13.72 -2.76
N GLU A 35 15.95 -14.11 -1.53
CA GLU A 35 15.10 -15.29 -1.28
C GLU A 35 13.61 -15.08 -1.60
N LYS A 36 13.14 -13.84 -1.71
CA LYS A 36 11.71 -13.51 -1.94
C LYS A 36 11.48 -12.63 -3.16
N MET A 37 12.48 -12.47 -4.05
CA MET A 37 12.34 -11.58 -5.19
C MET A 37 11.22 -12.01 -6.13
N GLU A 38 11.11 -13.32 -6.38
CA GLU A 38 10.04 -13.92 -7.20
C GLU A 38 8.67 -13.74 -6.56
N GLU A 39 8.52 -14.08 -5.27
CA GLU A 39 7.29 -13.89 -4.50
C GLU A 39 6.86 -12.41 -4.46
N ASN A 40 7.81 -11.49 -4.29
CA ASN A 40 7.52 -10.05 -4.30
C ASN A 40 7.12 -9.53 -5.68
N LEU A 41 7.67 -10.09 -6.75
CA LEU A 41 7.33 -9.74 -8.12
C LEU A 41 5.93 -10.28 -8.48
N GLU A 42 5.65 -11.53 -8.15
CA GLU A 42 4.35 -12.17 -8.34
C GLU A 42 3.24 -11.42 -7.61
N ASN A 43 3.46 -11.08 -6.33
CA ASN A 43 2.52 -10.29 -5.56
C ASN A 43 2.26 -8.90 -6.17
N LYS A 44 3.29 -8.25 -6.72
CA LYS A 44 3.12 -6.96 -7.40
C LYS A 44 2.29 -7.10 -8.68
N MET A 45 2.59 -8.11 -9.50
CA MET A 45 1.85 -8.39 -10.73
C MET A 45 0.38 -8.70 -10.43
N ASP A 46 0.11 -9.51 -9.40
CA ASP A 46 -1.25 -9.80 -8.96
C ASP A 46 -1.98 -8.53 -8.53
N MET A 47 -1.36 -7.65 -7.75
CA MET A 47 -1.99 -6.39 -7.37
C MET A 47 -2.27 -5.48 -8.57
N GLU A 48 -1.38 -5.47 -9.57
CA GLU A 48 -1.55 -4.69 -10.79
C GLU A 48 -2.73 -5.20 -11.63
N ILE A 49 -2.81 -6.52 -11.82
CA ILE A 49 -3.95 -7.20 -12.44
C ILE A 49 -5.25 -6.89 -11.69
N GLN A 50 -5.21 -6.89 -10.35
CA GLN A 50 -6.39 -6.57 -9.54
C GLN A 50 -6.87 -5.13 -9.72
N ALA A 51 -5.96 -4.17 -9.86
CA ALA A 51 -6.34 -2.78 -10.13
C ALA A 51 -6.98 -2.64 -11.52
N GLU A 52 -6.42 -3.30 -12.55
CA GLU A 52 -6.96 -3.31 -13.91
C GLU A 52 -8.33 -4.00 -13.99
N LYS A 53 -8.51 -5.12 -13.27
CA LYS A 53 -9.81 -5.82 -13.20
C LYS A 53 -10.95 -4.87 -12.84
N LEU A 54 -10.72 -3.89 -11.96
CA LEU A 54 -11.76 -2.94 -11.58
C LEU A 54 -12.21 -2.06 -12.75
N GLU A 55 -11.33 -1.70 -13.68
CA GLU A 55 -11.70 -0.88 -14.84
C GLU A 55 -12.53 -1.67 -15.84
N CYS A 56 -12.17 -2.94 -16.04
CA CYS A 56 -12.75 -3.83 -17.04
C CYS A 56 -14.10 -4.44 -16.63
N ILE A 57 -14.49 -4.42 -15.34
CA ILE A 57 -15.80 -4.95 -14.91
C ILE A 57 -16.98 -4.07 -15.37
N PHE A 58 -16.74 -2.79 -15.64
CA PHE A 58 -17.81 -1.86 -16.00
C PHE A 58 -18.07 -1.93 -17.50
N ARG A 59 -19.24 -2.47 -17.88
CA ARG A 59 -19.74 -2.41 -19.26
C ARG A 59 -20.18 -1.01 -19.68
N ASP A 60 -20.59 -0.21 -18.71
CA ASP A 60 -20.99 1.18 -18.93
C ASP A 60 -19.74 2.04 -19.15
N GLU A 61 -19.69 2.73 -20.29
CA GLU A 61 -18.52 3.51 -20.69
C GLU A 61 -18.24 4.69 -19.75
N ILE A 62 -19.29 5.27 -19.14
CA ILE A 62 -19.15 6.37 -18.18
C ILE A 62 -18.53 5.84 -16.89
N LEU A 63 -19.04 4.73 -16.35
CA LEU A 63 -18.49 4.10 -15.16
C LEU A 63 -17.08 3.57 -15.39
N SER A 64 -16.79 2.99 -16.54
CA SER A 64 -15.44 2.54 -16.90
C SER A 64 -14.46 3.72 -16.92
N LYS A 65 -14.82 4.85 -17.54
CA LYS A 65 -14.01 6.08 -17.51
C LYS A 65 -13.80 6.63 -16.11
N ILE A 66 -14.84 6.61 -15.26
CA ILE A 66 -14.74 7.08 -13.88
C ILE A 66 -13.84 6.16 -13.06
N ALA A 67 -13.98 4.84 -13.20
CA ALA A 67 -13.13 3.87 -12.54
C ALA A 67 -11.66 4.02 -12.99
N GLY A 68 -11.42 4.22 -14.29
CA GLY A 68 -10.09 4.48 -14.86
C GLY A 68 -9.42 5.75 -14.30
N ALA A 69 -10.20 6.76 -13.90
CA ALA A 69 -9.69 7.99 -13.30
C ALA A 69 -9.31 7.87 -11.82
N LEU A 70 -9.63 6.75 -11.15
CA LEU A 70 -9.21 6.51 -9.77
C LEU A 70 -7.70 6.29 -9.67
N THR A 71 -7.12 6.58 -8.51
CA THR A 71 -5.72 6.24 -8.26
C THR A 71 -5.54 4.72 -8.17
N TYR A 72 -4.34 4.22 -8.45
CA TYR A 72 -4.00 2.80 -8.33
C TYR A 72 -4.43 2.20 -6.99
N THR A 73 -4.09 2.86 -5.88
CA THR A 73 -4.45 2.37 -4.54
C THR A 73 -5.97 2.36 -4.30
N GLU A 74 -6.71 3.31 -4.86
CA GLU A 74 -8.18 3.32 -4.78
C GLU A 74 -8.77 2.16 -5.57
N LYS A 75 -8.26 1.90 -6.78
CA LYS A 75 -8.67 0.76 -7.60
C LYS A 75 -8.39 -0.56 -6.89
N LEU A 76 -7.19 -0.72 -6.37
CA LEU A 76 -6.77 -1.91 -5.66
C LEU A 76 -7.63 -2.17 -4.41
N VAL A 77 -7.89 -1.16 -3.59
CA VAL A 77 -8.75 -1.30 -2.40
C VAL A 77 -10.17 -1.71 -2.78
N LEU A 78 -10.75 -1.12 -3.83
CA LEU A 78 -12.08 -1.48 -4.30
C LEU A 78 -12.13 -2.88 -4.91
N SER A 79 -11.12 -3.25 -5.69
CA SER A 79 -11.00 -4.57 -6.29
C SER A 79 -10.89 -5.66 -5.21
N LEU A 80 -9.97 -5.50 -4.26
CA LEU A 80 -9.81 -6.46 -3.16
C LEU A 80 -11.10 -6.61 -2.33
N TYR A 81 -11.85 -5.53 -2.15
CA TYR A 81 -13.08 -5.56 -1.35
C TYR A 81 -14.28 -6.15 -2.11
N TYR A 82 -14.55 -5.70 -3.34
CA TYR A 82 -15.77 -6.04 -4.07
C TYR A 82 -15.62 -7.21 -5.05
N ILE A 83 -14.41 -7.45 -5.56
CA ILE A 83 -14.13 -8.54 -6.50
C ILE A 83 -13.61 -9.75 -5.75
N GLU A 84 -12.61 -9.54 -4.88
CA GLU A 84 -11.96 -10.62 -4.11
C GLU A 84 -12.60 -10.87 -2.74
N ASN A 85 -13.67 -10.14 -2.38
CA ASN A 85 -14.45 -10.29 -1.15
C ASN A 85 -13.61 -10.25 0.14
N LYS A 86 -12.51 -9.50 0.16
CA LYS A 86 -11.67 -9.35 1.35
C LYS A 86 -12.24 -8.31 2.30
N SER A 87 -12.15 -8.58 3.59
CA SER A 87 -12.53 -7.63 4.64
C SER A 87 -11.52 -6.48 4.75
N ASP A 88 -11.93 -5.37 5.39
CA ASP A 88 -11.01 -4.25 5.69
C ASP A 88 -9.79 -4.69 6.49
N GLU A 89 -9.93 -5.73 7.32
CA GLU A 89 -8.84 -6.29 8.11
C GLU A 89 -7.82 -7.00 7.22
N GLU A 90 -8.28 -7.88 6.33
CA GLU A 90 -7.43 -8.62 5.41
C GLU A 90 -6.71 -7.68 4.43
N ILE A 91 -7.43 -6.69 3.90
CA ILE A 91 -6.84 -5.67 3.03
C ILE A 91 -5.79 -4.85 3.78
N SER A 92 -6.01 -4.57 5.07
CA SER A 92 -5.06 -3.83 5.90
C SER A 92 -3.74 -4.58 6.05
N ASN A 93 -3.81 -5.91 6.20
CA ASN A 93 -2.64 -6.78 6.25
C ASN A 93 -1.91 -6.86 4.90
N ILE A 94 -2.65 -6.95 3.80
CA ILE A 94 -2.08 -7.01 2.43
C ILE A 94 -1.35 -5.71 2.08
N LEU A 95 -1.93 -4.56 2.42
CA LEU A 95 -1.41 -3.26 2.03
C LEU A 95 -0.52 -2.60 3.09
N PHE A 96 -0.30 -3.26 4.23
CA PHE A 96 0.44 -2.72 5.38
C PHE A 96 -0.09 -1.34 5.84
N LEU A 97 -1.41 -1.18 5.84
CA LEU A 97 -2.11 0.03 6.26
C LEU A 97 -2.99 -0.27 7.47
N THR A 98 -3.48 0.76 8.17
CA THR A 98 -4.47 0.53 9.22
C THR A 98 -5.83 0.21 8.63
N LYS A 99 -6.61 -0.66 9.28
CA LYS A 99 -8.02 -0.93 8.96
C LYS A 99 -8.82 0.36 8.72
N SER A 100 -8.68 1.33 9.63
CA SER A 100 -9.36 2.63 9.52
C SER A 100 -8.93 3.42 8.28
N GLY A 101 -7.66 3.30 7.87
CA GLY A 101 -7.13 3.88 6.65
C GLY A 101 -7.73 3.24 5.40
N ILE A 102 -7.88 1.92 5.38
CA ILE A 102 -8.54 1.18 4.31
C ILE A 102 -10.01 1.60 4.19
N THR A 103 -10.76 1.58 5.30
CA THR A 103 -12.18 2.00 5.33
C THR A 103 -12.34 3.43 4.78
N LYS A 104 -11.48 4.37 5.21
CA LYS A 104 -11.49 5.75 4.70
C LYS A 104 -11.18 5.84 3.22
N LYS A 105 -10.18 5.09 2.73
CA LYS A 105 -9.82 5.05 1.30
C LYS A 105 -10.97 4.49 0.46
N ARG A 106 -11.57 3.37 0.88
CA ARG A 106 -12.74 2.79 0.20
C ARG A 106 -13.88 3.80 0.10
N ASN A 107 -14.27 4.42 1.22
CA ASN A 107 -15.39 5.35 1.24
C ASN A 107 -15.10 6.60 0.39
N ARG A 108 -13.86 7.11 0.38
CA ARG A 108 -13.47 8.24 -0.48
C ARG A 108 -13.50 7.86 -1.96
N ALA A 109 -13.04 6.66 -2.31
CA ALA A 109 -13.08 6.17 -3.69
C ALA A 109 -14.54 6.03 -4.18
N LEU A 110 -15.42 5.44 -3.37
CA LEU A 110 -16.85 5.34 -3.68
C LEU A 110 -17.51 6.71 -3.85
N GLU A 111 -17.19 7.65 -2.98
CA GLU A 111 -17.72 9.02 -3.07
C GLU A 111 -17.24 9.74 -4.34
N LYS A 112 -15.99 9.52 -4.77
CA LYS A 112 -15.50 10.03 -6.06
C LYS A 112 -16.29 9.45 -7.23
N ILE A 113 -16.49 8.13 -7.24
CA ILE A 113 -17.28 7.47 -8.29
C ILE A 113 -18.69 8.07 -8.33
N ARG A 114 -19.34 8.16 -7.17
CA ARG A 114 -20.71 8.67 -7.05
C ARG A 114 -20.83 10.10 -7.57
N ARG A 115 -19.96 11.00 -7.13
CA ARG A 115 -19.98 12.41 -7.56
C ARG A 115 -19.79 12.57 -9.05
N GLU A 116 -18.83 11.85 -9.62
CA GLU A 116 -18.57 11.94 -11.07
C GLU A 116 -19.70 11.32 -11.89
N PHE A 117 -20.31 10.25 -11.39
CA PHE A 117 -21.47 9.64 -12.05
C PHE A 117 -22.70 10.56 -12.01
N GLU A 118 -23.00 11.15 -10.84
CA GLU A 118 -24.13 12.08 -10.68
C GLU A 118 -23.96 13.33 -11.56
N LYS A 119 -22.77 13.92 -11.62
CA LYS A 119 -22.48 15.06 -12.51
C LYS A 119 -22.79 14.74 -13.98
N ARG A 120 -22.43 13.54 -14.43
CA ARG A 120 -22.57 13.13 -15.85
C ARG A 120 -23.98 12.66 -16.20
N ARG A 121 -24.80 12.28 -15.22
CA ARG A 121 -26.20 11.89 -15.42
C ARG A 121 -27.13 13.08 -15.70
N HIS A 122 -26.69 14.30 -15.37
CA HIS A 122 -27.43 15.53 -15.60
C HIS A 122 -27.05 16.25 -16.92
N PHE A 123 -26.23 15.62 -17.76
CA PHE A 123 -25.96 16.00 -19.14
C PHE A 123 -26.60 14.98 -20.09
#